data_AF-A0A0X3UAK4-F1
#
_entry.id   AF-A0A0X3UAK4-F1
#
_cell.length_a   1.000
_cell.length_b   1.000
_cell.length_c   1.000
_cell.angle_alpha   90.00
_cell.angle_beta   90.00
_cell.angle_gamma   90.00
#
_symmetry.space_group_name_H-M   'P 1'
#
loop_
_entity.id
_entity.type
_entity.pdbx_description
1 polymer ?
#
loop_
_entity_poly.entity_id
_entity_poly.type
_entity_poly.pdbx_seq_one_letter_code
_entity_poly.pdbx_strand_id
1 'polypeptide(L)'
;MISRVRLNKSTSRVAARADLQPDRRKRPLTKSYAADAIGALESRPKLASVFSLVHDSDGRYEPASPVSDWISHRRLSDVIFICLDNQGSEIDFLELHFGQGASIGWQTGIETIAPELSRIFRERRAGLITEALSRQTVVPMAKQVIDSPILGPDNPAGLTRSEWRVCLLVSRGLSVKAICEELEIGRATVRTHLKHIYSKTSLENFHMLARRLVSVDEREALQGRLRQASA
;
A
#
# COMPACT_ATOMS: atom_id res chain seq x y z
N MET A 1 0.67 2.92 7.07
CA MET A 1 1.22 4.29 7.24
C MET A 1 1.98 4.31 8.55
N ILE A 2 3.12 4.99 8.62
CA ILE A 2 3.84 5.21 9.88
C ILE A 2 3.65 6.65 10.30
N SER A 3 3.20 6.87 11.53
CA SER A 3 2.89 8.17 12.09
C SER A 3 3.50 8.35 13.46
N ARG A 4 3.66 9.61 13.86
CA ARG A 4 4.15 10.03 15.16
C ARG A 4 3.19 11.03 15.78
N VAL A 5 2.68 10.73 16.96
CA VAL A 5 1.73 11.56 17.71
C VAL A 5 2.44 12.21 18.89
N ARG A 6 2.20 13.51 19.10
CA ARG A 6 2.68 14.24 20.28
C ARG A 6 1.58 14.36 21.32
N LEU A 7 1.81 13.80 22.50
CA LEU A 7 0.84 13.79 23.60
C LEU A 7 0.41 15.19 24.04
N ASN A 8 1.33 16.16 24.04
CA ASN A 8 1.06 17.50 24.56
C ASN A 8 0.34 18.43 23.58
N LYS A 9 0.16 18.04 22.32
CA LYS A 9 -0.36 18.92 21.26
C LYS A 9 -1.44 18.30 20.39
N SER A 10 -1.88 17.07 20.69
CA SER A 10 -2.84 16.29 19.86
C SER A 10 -2.56 16.41 18.35
N THR A 11 -1.27 16.43 17.98
CA THR A 11 -0.82 16.61 16.60
C THR A 11 -0.10 15.35 16.15
N SER A 12 -0.38 14.92 14.93
CA SER A 12 0.27 13.78 14.29
C SER A 12 1.15 14.26 13.12
N ARG A 13 2.26 13.54 12.89
CA ARG A 13 3.11 13.70 11.70
C ARG A 13 3.27 12.35 11.02
N VAL A 14 3.23 12.32 9.69
CA VAL A 14 3.35 11.09 8.90
C VAL A 14 4.78 10.94 8.37
N ALA A 15 5.45 9.86 8.73
CA ALA A 15 6.82 9.55 8.31
C ALA A 15 6.86 8.81 6.96
N ALA A 16 5.90 7.90 6.76
CA ALA A 16 5.82 7.08 5.56
C ALA A 16 4.37 6.67 5.29
N ARG A 17 4.00 6.52 4.01
CA ARG A 17 2.71 5.96 3.63
C ARG A 17 2.82 5.02 2.44
N ALA A 18 2.00 3.98 2.47
CA ALA A 18 1.66 3.18 1.33
C ALA A 18 0.16 3.36 1.11
N ASP A 19 -0.25 3.70 -0.10
CA ASP A 19 -1.67 3.76 -0.47
C ASP A 19 -1.89 2.83 -1.65
N LEU A 20 -2.53 1.70 -1.37
CA LEU A 20 -2.88 0.69 -2.38
C LEU A 20 -4.19 1.03 -3.09
N GLN A 21 -4.87 2.11 -2.69
CA GLN A 21 -6.04 2.66 -3.37
C GLN A 21 -5.77 4.11 -3.82
N PRO A 22 -4.78 4.36 -4.69
CA PRO A 22 -4.41 5.71 -5.11
C PRO A 22 -5.45 6.39 -6.02
N ASP A 23 -6.69 5.87 -6.09
CA ASP A 23 -7.76 6.43 -6.91
C ASP A 23 -7.91 7.93 -6.61
N ARG A 24 -7.70 8.75 -7.65
CA ARG A 24 -7.82 10.22 -7.59
C ARG A 24 -9.20 10.69 -7.15
N ARG A 25 -10.22 9.82 -7.23
CA ARG A 25 -11.59 10.11 -6.77
C ARG A 25 -11.77 9.91 -5.27
N LYS A 26 -10.87 9.20 -4.58
CA LYS A 26 -10.91 9.00 -3.13
C LYS A 26 -10.07 10.09 -2.44
N ARG A 27 -10.52 10.56 -1.26
CA ARG A 27 -9.74 11.51 -0.44
C ARG A 27 -8.36 10.94 -0.15
N PRO A 28 -7.25 11.71 -0.23
CA PRO A 28 -5.90 11.15 -0.15
C PRO A 28 -5.48 10.72 1.26
N LEU A 29 -4.51 9.81 1.36
CA LEU A 29 -3.98 9.26 2.61
C LEU A 29 -2.88 10.20 3.14
N THR A 30 -3.23 11.42 3.53
CA THR A 30 -2.26 12.48 3.88
C THR A 30 -2.13 12.73 5.37
N LYS A 31 -3.15 12.35 6.16
CA LYS A 31 -3.20 12.58 7.59
C LYS A 31 -3.26 11.25 8.33
N SER A 32 -2.64 11.25 9.50
CA SER A 32 -2.76 10.21 10.51
C SER A 32 -3.90 10.59 11.44
N TYR A 33 -4.78 9.63 11.72
CA TYR A 33 -5.88 9.77 12.66
C TYR A 33 -5.58 9.13 14.02
N ALA A 34 -4.32 8.70 14.24
CA ALA A 34 -3.90 8.09 15.49
C ALA A 34 -4.12 9.04 16.68
N ALA A 35 -3.88 10.35 16.54
CA ALA A 35 -4.13 11.31 17.62
C ALA A 35 -5.61 11.33 18.07
N ASP A 36 -6.53 11.23 17.10
CA ASP A 36 -7.97 11.21 17.36
C ASP A 36 -8.41 9.86 17.96
N ALA A 37 -7.75 8.76 17.60
CA ALA A 37 -8.06 7.42 18.11
C ALA A 37 -7.47 7.17 19.52
N ILE A 38 -6.24 7.63 19.81
CA ILE A 38 -5.55 7.41 21.09
C ILE A 38 -6.24 8.11 22.25
N GLY A 39 -6.81 9.31 22.01
CA GLY A 39 -7.58 10.03 23.02
C GLY A 39 -8.75 9.20 23.59
N ALA A 40 -9.20 8.19 22.85
CA ALA A 40 -10.32 7.32 23.22
C ALA A 40 -9.91 5.92 23.73
N LEU A 41 -8.70 5.45 23.44
CA LEU A 41 -8.27 4.07 23.72
C LEU A 41 -7.36 3.93 24.95
N GLU A 42 -6.36 4.81 25.12
CA GLU A 42 -5.51 4.93 26.33
C GLU A 42 -4.48 6.04 26.11
N SER A 43 -4.27 6.93 27.08
CA SER A 43 -3.32 8.05 26.93
C SER A 43 -1.86 7.62 26.72
N ARG A 44 -1.52 6.37 27.07
CA ARG A 44 -0.19 5.81 26.86
C ARG A 44 -0.24 4.30 26.63
N PRO A 45 -0.48 3.84 25.40
CA PRO A 45 -0.56 2.42 25.07
C PRO A 45 0.76 1.69 25.37
N LYS A 46 0.65 0.41 25.73
CA LYS A 46 1.81 -0.47 25.91
C LYS A 46 2.52 -0.70 24.57
N LEU A 47 3.82 -0.98 24.62
CA LEU A 47 4.55 -1.37 23.41
C LEU A 47 3.91 -2.60 22.76
N ALA A 48 3.84 -2.59 21.43
CA ALA A 48 3.25 -3.64 20.61
C ALA A 48 1.74 -3.87 20.81
N SER A 49 1.05 -3.02 21.55
CA SER A 49 -0.41 -3.09 21.64
C SER A 49 -1.04 -2.81 20.27
N VAL A 50 -2.07 -3.58 19.94
CA VAL A 50 -2.84 -3.48 18.71
C VAL A 50 -4.23 -2.96 19.08
N PHE A 51 -4.73 -1.98 18.33
CA PHE A 51 -6.07 -1.44 18.51
C PHE A 51 -6.80 -1.37 17.18
N SER A 52 -8.03 -1.84 17.14
CA SER A 52 -8.97 -1.67 16.04
C SER A 52 -9.91 -0.50 16.34
N LEU A 53 -10.06 0.40 15.37
CA LEU A 53 -10.98 1.53 15.48
C LEU A 53 -12.44 1.08 15.51
N VAL A 54 -12.79 0.00 14.82
CA VAL A 54 -14.17 -0.49 14.73
C VAL A 54 -14.49 -1.53 15.80
N HIS A 55 -13.55 -2.41 16.15
CA HIS A 55 -13.79 -3.48 17.12
C HIS A 55 -13.52 -3.05 18.57
N ASP A 56 -12.46 -2.27 18.83
CA ASP A 56 -12.10 -1.89 20.20
C ASP A 56 -12.70 -0.56 20.63
N SER A 57 -13.42 0.13 19.73
CA SER A 57 -14.17 1.33 20.08
C SER A 57 -15.32 1.06 21.04
N ASP A 58 -15.82 -0.18 21.15
CA ASP A 58 -16.83 -0.64 22.11
C ASP A 58 -18.05 0.32 22.20
N GLY A 59 -18.38 1.00 21.09
CA GLY A 59 -19.39 2.08 21.02
C GLY A 59 -19.06 3.38 21.77
N ARG A 60 -17.90 3.48 22.42
CA ARG A 60 -17.41 4.66 23.17
C ARG A 60 -16.70 5.69 22.31
N TYR A 61 -16.27 5.30 21.11
CA TYR A 61 -15.58 6.17 20.18
C TYR A 61 -16.44 6.44 18.95
N GLU A 62 -16.99 7.66 18.89
CA GLU A 62 -17.44 8.24 17.64
C GLU A 62 -16.27 9.03 17.03
N PRO A 63 -15.73 8.59 15.87
CA PRO A 63 -14.71 9.37 15.19
C PRO A 63 -15.24 10.77 14.91
N ALA A 64 -14.42 11.80 15.12
CA ALA A 64 -14.80 13.16 14.74
C ALA A 64 -15.28 13.17 13.27
N SER A 65 -16.27 14.00 12.95
CA SER A 65 -16.91 14.05 11.63
C SER A 65 -15.93 13.97 10.43
N PRO A 66 -14.77 14.65 10.44
CA PRO A 66 -13.79 14.54 9.34
C PRO A 66 -13.17 13.14 9.16
N VAL A 67 -13.02 12.37 10.25
CA VAL A 67 -12.47 11.02 10.26
C VAL A 67 -13.49 10.02 9.72
N SER A 68 -14.73 10.10 10.22
CA SER A 68 -15.85 9.28 9.77
C SER A 68 -16.16 9.50 8.29
N ASP A 69 -16.13 10.76 7.85
CA ASP A 69 -16.30 11.15 6.45
C ASP A 69 -15.17 10.58 5.57
N TRP A 70 -13.92 10.60 6.05
CA TRP A 70 -12.78 10.03 5.33
C TRP A 70 -12.85 8.49 5.22
N ILE A 71 -13.17 7.79 6.32
CA ILE A 71 -13.40 6.34 6.36
C ILE A 71 -14.46 5.95 5.32
N SER A 72 -15.58 6.67 5.32
CA SER A 72 -16.71 6.45 4.42
C SER A 72 -16.33 6.66 2.94
N HIS A 73 -15.67 7.77 2.61
CA HIS A 73 -15.22 8.06 1.24
C HIS A 73 -14.22 7.03 0.70
N ARG A 74 -13.38 6.49 1.58
CA ARG A 74 -12.39 5.47 1.25
C ARG A 74 -13.01 4.07 1.16
N ARG A 75 -14.20 3.88 1.74
CA ARG A 75 -14.84 2.58 2.00
C ARG A 75 -13.94 1.70 2.87
N LEU A 76 -13.40 2.26 3.95
CA LEU A 76 -12.64 1.48 4.91
C LEU A 76 -13.61 0.72 5.83
N SER A 77 -13.36 -0.57 6.01
CA SER A 77 -14.06 -1.41 6.95
C SER A 77 -13.46 -1.32 8.35
N ASP A 78 -12.15 -1.09 8.46
CA ASP A 78 -11.47 -0.91 9.75
C ASP A 78 -10.12 -0.19 9.59
N VAL A 79 -9.64 0.38 10.70
CA VAL A 79 -8.32 0.98 10.86
C VAL A 79 -7.65 0.42 12.10
N ILE A 80 -6.45 -0.13 11.92
CA ILE A 80 -5.68 -0.72 13.01
C ILE A 80 -4.50 0.19 13.36
N PHE A 81 -4.25 0.36 14.65
CA PHE A 81 -3.11 1.04 15.21
C PHE A 81 -2.23 0.04 15.97
N ILE A 82 -0.94 0.01 15.65
CA ILE A 82 0.06 -0.77 16.40
C ILE A 82 1.04 0.20 17.03
N CYS A 83 1.21 0.14 18.36
CA CYS A 83 2.18 0.95 19.07
C CYS A 83 3.61 0.43 18.83
N LEU A 84 4.38 1.14 18.01
CA LEU A 84 5.75 0.76 17.69
C LEU A 84 6.74 1.24 18.76
N ASP A 85 6.54 2.46 19.25
CA ASP A 85 7.37 3.06 20.30
C ASP A 85 6.57 4.11 21.08
N ASN A 86 6.85 4.27 22.38
CA ASN A 86 6.09 5.18 23.27
C ASN A 86 6.99 5.99 24.23
N GLN A 87 8.22 6.27 23.80
CA GLN A 87 9.24 6.96 24.59
C GLN A 87 8.97 8.48 24.71
N GLY A 88 9.01 8.99 25.94
CA GLY A 88 8.89 10.42 26.22
C GLY A 88 7.48 10.97 25.94
N SER A 89 7.40 12.06 25.16
CA SER A 89 6.14 12.76 24.81
C SER A 89 5.65 12.45 23.40
N GLU A 90 6.33 11.55 22.70
CA GLU A 90 6.01 11.14 21.33
C GLU A 90 5.69 9.64 21.31
N ILE A 91 4.68 9.26 20.53
CA ILE A 91 4.32 7.87 20.31
C ILE A 91 4.33 7.60 18.81
N ASP A 92 5.03 6.54 18.39
CA ASP A 92 5.11 6.09 17.01
C ASP A 92 4.10 4.96 16.77
N PHE A 93 3.34 5.06 15.68
CA PHE A 93 2.33 4.08 15.28
C PHE A 93 2.57 3.55 13.88
N LEU A 94 2.21 2.28 13.69
CA LEU A 94 1.89 1.72 12.39
C LEU A 94 0.36 1.67 12.24
N GLU A 95 -0.14 2.36 11.22
CA GLU A 95 -1.55 2.42 10.85
C GLU A 95 -1.81 1.53 9.62
N LEU A 96 -2.74 0.60 9.74
CA LEU A 96 -3.16 -0.28 8.65
C LEU A 96 -4.64 -0.01 8.32
N HIS A 97 -4.93 0.23 7.04
CA HIS A 97 -6.27 0.62 6.57
C HIS A 97 -6.85 -0.50 5.70
N PHE A 98 -8.00 -1.05 6.09
CA PHE A 98 -8.64 -2.17 5.38
C PHE A 98 -9.86 -1.67 4.62
N GLY A 99 -9.91 -1.94 3.31
CA GLY A 99 -11.05 -1.59 2.45
C GLY A 99 -12.04 -2.73 2.21
N GLN A 100 -11.68 -3.96 2.59
CA GLN A 100 -12.56 -5.12 2.61
C GLN A 100 -12.58 -5.65 4.04
N GLY A 101 -13.75 -6.07 4.51
CA GLY A 101 -13.96 -6.60 5.86
C GLY A 101 -12.87 -7.62 6.17
N ALA A 102 -12.06 -7.31 7.17
CA ALA A 102 -10.84 -8.04 7.43
C ALA A 102 -11.20 -9.47 7.86
N SER A 103 -10.70 -10.46 7.11
CA SER A 103 -11.07 -11.88 7.22
C SER A 103 -10.78 -12.43 8.62
N ILE A 104 -11.74 -13.13 9.24
CA ILE A 104 -11.63 -13.75 10.58
C ILE A 104 -10.20 -14.26 10.86
N GLY A 105 -9.57 -13.76 11.94
CA GLY A 105 -8.23 -14.19 12.39
C GLY A 105 -7.07 -13.26 12.05
N TRP A 106 -7.27 -12.18 11.28
CA TRP A 106 -6.22 -11.19 11.00
C TRP A 106 -5.67 -10.53 12.28
N GLN A 107 -6.54 -10.28 13.26
CA GLN A 107 -6.18 -9.57 14.50
C GLN A 107 -5.15 -10.36 15.30
N THR A 108 -5.40 -11.66 15.49
CA THR A 108 -4.46 -12.58 16.12
C THR A 108 -3.13 -12.65 15.35
N GLY A 109 -3.18 -12.66 14.00
CA GLY A 109 -1.97 -12.62 13.18
C GLY A 109 -1.17 -11.34 13.38
N ILE A 110 -1.84 -10.19 13.45
CA ILE A 110 -1.21 -8.88 13.68
C ILE A 110 -0.65 -8.77 15.10
N GLU A 111 -1.40 -9.20 16.10
CA GLU A 111 -0.96 -9.27 17.50
C GLU A 111 0.28 -10.16 17.65
N THR A 112 0.36 -11.26 16.88
CA THR A 112 1.51 -12.15 16.89
C THR A 112 2.77 -11.46 16.35
N ILE A 113 2.66 -10.65 15.29
CA ILE A 113 3.82 -9.98 14.69
C ILE A 113 4.13 -8.62 15.31
N ALA A 114 3.20 -8.01 16.05
CA ALA A 114 3.36 -6.67 16.61
C ALA A 114 4.62 -6.50 17.49
N PRO A 115 4.97 -7.45 18.38
CA PRO A 115 6.20 -7.36 19.17
C PRO A 115 7.46 -7.25 18.32
N GLU A 116 7.51 -8.01 17.23
CA GLU A 116 8.65 -8.05 16.32
C GLU A 116 8.74 -6.76 15.50
N LEU A 117 7.60 -6.22 15.05
CA LEU A 117 7.55 -4.92 14.39
C LEU A 117 8.05 -3.80 15.31
N SER A 118 7.63 -3.77 16.57
CA SER A 118 8.10 -2.80 17.56
C SER A 118 9.59 -2.96 17.85
N ARG A 119 10.09 -4.21 17.94
CA ARG A 119 11.52 -4.50 18.13
C ARG A 119 12.37 -3.99 16.97
N ILE A 120 12.04 -4.39 15.74
CA ILE A 120 12.73 -3.94 14.51
C ILE A 120 12.71 -2.42 14.41
N PHE A 121 11.55 -1.81 14.71
CA PHE A 121 11.42 -0.37 14.72
C PHE A 121 12.38 0.24 15.75
N ARG A 122 12.47 -0.26 16.99
CA ARG A 122 13.37 0.32 18.01
C ARG A 122 14.86 0.11 17.70
N GLU A 123 15.23 -1.03 17.12
CA GLU A 123 16.61 -1.34 16.73
C GLU A 123 17.08 -0.58 15.47
N ARG A 124 16.16 0.09 14.77
CA ARG A 124 16.49 0.91 13.60
C ARG A 124 17.54 1.96 13.95
N ARG A 125 18.32 2.39 12.95
CA ARG A 125 19.22 3.54 13.09
C ARG A 125 18.47 4.74 13.65
N ALA A 126 18.87 5.18 14.84
CA ALA A 126 18.29 6.34 15.50
C ALA A 126 18.31 7.55 14.56
N GLY A 127 17.18 8.25 14.46
CA GLY A 127 17.04 9.39 13.56
C GLY A 127 16.59 9.07 12.13
N LEU A 128 16.49 7.82 11.68
CA LEU A 128 16.00 7.50 10.33
C LEU A 128 14.54 7.99 10.11
N ILE A 129 13.69 7.81 11.12
CA ILE A 129 12.29 8.29 11.08
C ILE A 129 12.24 9.81 11.28
N THR A 130 13.05 10.36 12.19
CA THR A 130 13.16 11.81 12.39
C THR A 130 13.64 12.51 11.11
N GLU A 131 14.58 11.90 10.37
CA GLU A 131 15.10 12.38 9.09
C GLU A 131 14.01 12.34 8.01
N ALA A 132 13.29 11.21 7.88
CA ALA A 132 12.14 11.10 6.97
C ALA A 132 11.04 12.13 7.29
N LEU A 133 10.71 12.32 8.57
CA LEU A 133 9.73 13.29 9.05
C LEU A 133 10.19 14.74 8.84
N SER A 134 11.49 15.03 9.02
CA SER A 134 12.06 16.37 8.87
C SER A 134 12.12 16.81 7.41
N ARG A 135 12.38 15.88 6.49
CA ARG A 135 12.36 16.15 5.05
C ARG A 135 10.95 16.36 4.49
N GLN A 136 9.88 16.09 5.27
CA GLN A 136 8.47 16.04 4.83
C GLN A 136 8.22 15.17 3.57
N THR A 137 9.21 14.39 3.16
CA THR A 137 9.13 13.50 2.02
C THR A 137 8.41 12.26 2.48
N VAL A 138 7.09 12.25 2.31
CA VAL A 138 6.33 11.02 2.39
C VAL A 138 6.78 10.15 1.23
N VAL A 139 7.64 9.16 1.49
CA VAL A 139 8.07 8.19 0.48
C VAL A 139 6.85 7.31 0.16
N PRO A 140 6.31 7.33 -1.07
CA PRO A 140 5.26 6.39 -1.45
C PRO A 140 5.88 5.01 -1.51
N MET A 141 5.46 4.10 -0.63
CA MET A 141 5.84 2.68 -0.70
C MET A 141 5.21 1.95 -1.91
N ALA A 142 4.56 2.67 -2.84
CA ALA A 142 4.15 2.16 -4.16
C ALA A 142 5.31 1.48 -4.92
N LYS A 143 6.56 1.72 -4.52
CA LYS A 143 7.74 1.00 -5.00
C LYS A 143 7.76 -0.50 -4.63
N GLN A 144 6.86 -1.02 -3.78
CA GLN A 144 6.73 -2.45 -3.47
C GLN A 144 5.71 -3.21 -4.35
N VAL A 145 5.05 -2.56 -5.31
CA VAL A 145 4.29 -3.24 -6.40
C VAL A 145 5.24 -4.01 -7.36
N ILE A 146 6.49 -4.27 -6.96
CA ILE A 146 7.50 -4.99 -7.75
C ILE A 146 7.17 -6.49 -7.87
N ASP A 147 6.40 -7.07 -6.94
CA ASP A 147 6.07 -8.50 -6.98
C ASP A 147 4.65 -8.84 -7.48
N SER A 148 3.77 -7.86 -7.62
CA SER A 148 2.46 -8.10 -8.23
C SER A 148 2.56 -8.29 -9.74
N PRO A 149 1.79 -9.23 -10.33
CA PRO A 149 1.77 -9.46 -11.78
C PRO A 149 1.30 -8.21 -12.50
N ILE A 150 2.08 -7.71 -13.48
CA ILE A 150 1.75 -6.48 -14.23
C ILE A 150 0.41 -6.63 -14.96
N LEU A 151 0.17 -7.82 -15.52
CA LEU A 151 -1.10 -8.24 -16.09
C LEU A 151 -1.79 -9.12 -15.05
N GLY A 152 -2.72 -8.56 -14.28
CA GLY A 152 -3.60 -9.31 -13.37
C GLY A 152 -5.04 -8.81 -13.51
N PRO A 153 -6.05 -9.64 -13.18
CA PRO A 153 -7.46 -9.30 -13.39
C PRO A 153 -7.87 -7.98 -12.72
N ASP A 154 -7.25 -7.63 -11.59
CA ASP A 154 -7.50 -6.39 -10.87
C ASP A 154 -6.69 -5.18 -11.37
N ASN A 155 -5.91 -5.35 -12.45
CA ASN A 155 -5.03 -4.33 -13.04
C ASN A 155 -4.16 -3.60 -11.98
N PRO A 156 -3.29 -4.34 -11.27
CA PRO A 156 -2.54 -3.79 -10.13
C PRO A 156 -1.56 -2.67 -10.54
N ALA A 157 -1.12 -2.64 -11.80
CA ALA A 157 -0.25 -1.60 -12.34
C ALA A 157 -1.02 -0.35 -12.83
N GLY A 158 -2.35 -0.32 -12.77
CA GLY A 158 -3.17 0.82 -13.18
C GLY A 158 -3.02 1.17 -14.68
N LEU A 159 -2.85 0.16 -15.53
CA LEU A 159 -2.72 0.33 -16.98
C LEU A 159 -4.05 0.78 -17.59
N THR A 160 -4.00 1.69 -18.57
CA THR A 160 -5.14 1.97 -19.43
C THR A 160 -5.39 0.80 -20.38
N ARG A 161 -6.55 0.76 -21.05
CA ARG A 161 -6.86 -0.30 -22.04
C ARG A 161 -5.80 -0.40 -23.14
N SER A 162 -5.29 0.73 -23.64
CA SER A 162 -4.26 0.73 -24.69
C SER A 162 -2.91 0.25 -24.17
N GLU A 163 -2.51 0.68 -22.97
CA GLU A 163 -1.26 0.23 -22.33
C GLU A 163 -1.32 -1.27 -21.97
N TRP A 164 -2.47 -1.75 -21.52
CA TRP A 164 -2.73 -3.16 -21.26
C TRP A 164 -2.54 -4.01 -22.52
N ARG A 165 -3.14 -3.60 -23.65
CA ARG A 165 -2.97 -4.28 -24.94
C ARG A 165 -1.51 -4.32 -25.37
N VAL A 166 -0.76 -3.23 -25.19
CA VAL A 166 0.68 -3.21 -25.46
C VAL A 166 1.42 -4.22 -24.58
N CYS A 167 1.19 -4.21 -23.26
CA CYS A 167 1.82 -5.18 -22.34
C CYS A 167 1.48 -6.64 -22.70
N LEU A 168 0.24 -6.94 -23.11
CA LEU A 168 -0.17 -8.27 -23.53
C LEU A 168 0.59 -8.75 -24.78
N LEU A 169 0.83 -7.88 -25.75
CA LEU A 169 1.62 -8.22 -26.93
C LEU A 169 3.11 -8.38 -26.58
N VAL A 170 3.61 -7.59 -25.63
CA VAL A 170 4.98 -7.75 -25.11
C VAL A 170 5.15 -9.07 -24.36
N SER A 171 4.16 -9.53 -23.58
CA SER A 171 4.25 -10.82 -22.88
C SER A 171 4.32 -12.00 -23.86
N ARG A 172 3.69 -11.85 -25.03
CA ARG A 172 3.78 -12.78 -26.17
C ARG A 172 5.09 -12.68 -26.96
N GLY A 173 6.02 -11.81 -26.56
CA GLY A 173 7.32 -11.66 -27.21
C GLY A 173 7.33 -10.81 -28.48
N LEU A 174 6.27 -10.04 -28.77
CA LEU A 174 6.24 -9.20 -29.97
C LEU A 174 7.21 -8.02 -29.85
N SER A 175 7.89 -7.72 -30.96
CA SER A 175 8.71 -6.52 -31.09
C SER A 175 7.85 -5.26 -31.21
N VAL A 176 8.42 -4.08 -30.94
CA VAL A 176 7.73 -2.78 -31.12
C VAL A 176 7.16 -2.62 -32.53
N LYS A 177 7.85 -3.12 -33.56
CA LYS A 177 7.36 -3.08 -34.94
C LYS A 177 6.09 -3.93 -35.10
N ALA A 178 6.12 -5.18 -34.62
CA ALA A 178 4.97 -6.08 -34.68
C ALA A 178 3.79 -5.54 -33.84
N ILE A 179 4.06 -4.88 -32.71
CA ILE A 179 3.02 -4.21 -31.90
C ILE A 179 2.35 -3.07 -32.67
N CYS A 180 3.11 -2.32 -33.48
CA CYS A 180 2.54 -1.26 -34.33
C CYS A 180 1.59 -1.85 -35.38
N GLU A 181 2.00 -2.97 -36.00
CA GLU A 181 1.22 -3.67 -37.01
C GLU A 181 -0.06 -4.27 -36.40
N GLU A 182 0.06 -4.98 -35.27
CA GLU A 182 -1.06 -5.64 -34.58
C GLU A 182 -2.11 -4.66 -34.01
N LEU A 183 -1.66 -3.49 -33.57
CA LEU A 183 -2.54 -2.47 -33.00
C LEU A 183 -2.95 -1.38 -34.00
N GLU A 184 -2.47 -1.45 -35.25
CA GLU A 184 -2.68 -0.46 -36.31
C GLU A 184 -2.36 0.99 -35.88
N ILE A 185 -1.26 1.18 -35.13
CA ILE A 185 -0.83 2.49 -34.61
C ILE A 185 0.62 2.81 -34.96
N GLY A 186 0.92 4.11 -35.05
CA GLY A 186 2.26 4.58 -35.35
C GLY A 186 3.28 4.31 -34.24
N ARG A 187 4.56 4.16 -34.64
CA ARG A 187 5.70 3.97 -33.71
C ARG A 187 5.79 5.05 -32.63
N ALA A 188 5.47 6.30 -32.95
CA ALA A 188 5.46 7.39 -31.96
C ALA A 188 4.43 7.15 -30.85
N THR A 189 3.24 6.66 -31.21
CA THR A 189 2.16 6.32 -30.27
C THR A 189 2.55 5.17 -29.36
N VAL A 190 3.13 4.10 -29.92
CA VAL A 190 3.65 2.97 -29.13
C VAL A 190 4.75 3.41 -28.17
N ARG A 191 5.67 4.29 -28.59
CA ARG A 191 6.71 4.85 -27.70
C ARG A 191 6.11 5.65 -26.55
N THR A 192 5.06 6.43 -26.79
CA THR A 192 4.33 7.15 -25.74
C THR A 192 3.67 6.18 -24.76
N HIS A 193 3.01 5.13 -25.24
CA HIS A 193 2.45 4.09 -24.38
C HIS A 193 3.52 3.40 -23.54
N LEU A 194 4.66 3.02 -24.13
CA LEU A 194 5.78 2.41 -23.41
C LEU A 194 6.34 3.36 -22.34
N LYS A 195 6.50 4.65 -22.64
CA LYS A 195 6.94 5.65 -21.65
C LYS A 195 6.00 5.72 -20.45
N HIS A 196 4.69 5.68 -20.67
CA HIS A 196 3.72 5.67 -19.58
C HIS A 196 3.72 4.36 -18.81
N ILE A 197 3.85 3.22 -19.50
CA ILE A 197 3.99 1.89 -18.87
C ILE A 197 5.22 1.86 -17.95
N TYR A 198 6.36 2.35 -18.40
CA TYR A 198 7.60 2.46 -17.61
C TYR A 198 7.41 3.28 -16.35
N SER A 199 6.74 4.43 -16.46
CA SER A 199 6.38 5.26 -15.31
C SER A 199 5.47 4.53 -14.31
N LYS A 200 4.48 3.78 -14.80
CA LYS A 200 3.52 3.04 -13.95
C LYS A 200 4.10 1.79 -13.31
N THR A 201 5.04 1.13 -13.98
CA THR A 201 5.62 -0.16 -13.54
C THR A 201 6.97 -0.01 -12.86
N SER A 202 7.54 1.21 -12.84
CA SER A 202 8.90 1.51 -12.38
C SER A 202 9.98 0.69 -13.11
N LEU A 203 9.75 0.40 -14.41
CA LEU A 203 10.71 -0.28 -15.28
C LEU A 203 11.32 0.72 -16.24
N GLU A 204 12.58 0.53 -16.59
CA GLU A 204 13.32 1.55 -17.35
C GLU A 204 13.34 1.29 -18.86
N ASN A 205 13.14 0.04 -19.27
CA ASN A 205 13.27 -0.35 -20.66
C ASN A 205 12.40 -1.55 -21.05
N PHE A 206 12.31 -1.76 -22.36
CA PHE A 206 11.49 -2.79 -22.98
C PHE A 206 11.90 -4.20 -22.54
N HIS A 207 13.21 -4.45 -22.42
CA HIS A 207 13.72 -5.76 -22.04
C HIS A 207 13.32 -6.14 -20.62
N MET A 208 13.40 -5.20 -19.67
CA MET A 208 12.92 -5.42 -18.29
C MET A 208 11.41 -5.67 -18.24
N LEU A 209 10.64 -4.94 -19.06
CA LEU A 209 9.19 -5.16 -19.19
C LEU A 209 8.88 -6.56 -19.72
N ALA A 210 9.50 -6.96 -20.83
CA ALA A 210 9.31 -8.27 -21.45
C ALA A 210 9.68 -9.40 -20.48
N ARG A 211 10.86 -9.34 -19.86
CA ARG A 211 11.31 -10.34 -18.88
C ARG A 211 10.32 -10.48 -17.72
N ARG A 212 9.84 -9.36 -17.18
CA ARG A 212 8.92 -9.37 -16.03
C ARG A 212 7.57 -9.96 -16.41
N LEU A 213 7.07 -9.69 -17.61
CA LEU A 213 5.80 -10.23 -18.10
C LEU A 213 5.86 -11.74 -18.38
N VAL A 214 6.93 -12.23 -19.00
CA VAL A 214 7.12 -13.67 -19.28
C VAL A 214 7.25 -14.48 -17.99
N SER A 215 7.99 -13.96 -16.99
CA SER A 215 8.15 -14.62 -15.70
C SER A 215 6.85 -14.77 -14.90
N VAL A 216 5.83 -13.96 -15.22
CA VAL A 216 4.50 -14.03 -14.59
C VAL A 216 3.64 -15.09 -15.27
N ASP A 217 3.60 -15.13 -16.60
CA ASP A 217 2.87 -16.16 -17.36
C ASP A 217 3.36 -17.57 -17.01
N GLU A 218 4.68 -17.77 -16.84
CA GLU A 218 5.24 -19.06 -16.39
C GLU A 218 4.80 -19.44 -14.97
N ARG A 219 4.70 -18.47 -14.05
CA ARG A 219 4.25 -18.69 -12.67
C ARG A 219 2.76 -19.00 -12.58
N GLU A 220 1.93 -18.31 -13.35
CA GLU A 220 0.49 -18.60 -13.44
C GLU A 220 0.23 -19.94 -14.12
N ALA A 221 0.98 -20.31 -15.16
CA ALA A 221 0.89 -21.63 -15.79
C ALA A 221 1.30 -22.76 -14.83
N LEU A 222 2.30 -22.55 -13.98
CA LEU A 222 2.69 -23.47 -12.90
C LEU A 222 1.60 -23.61 -11.83
N GLN A 223 1.01 -22.49 -11.39
CA GLN A 223 -0.08 -22.50 -10.40
C GLN A 223 -1.38 -23.13 -10.93
N GLY A 224 -1.72 -22.90 -12.20
CA GLY A 224 -2.88 -23.51 -12.86
C GLY A 224 -2.74 -25.03 -12.96
N ARG A 225 -1.54 -25.53 -13.27
CA ARG A 225 -1.24 -26.98 -13.32
C ARG A 225 -1.32 -27.64 -11.94
N LEU A 226 -0.85 -26.98 -10.89
CA LEU A 226 -0.96 -27.48 -9.51
C LEU A 226 -2.43 -27.58 -9.04
N ARG A 227 -3.31 -26.68 -9.49
CA ARG A 227 -4.74 -26.74 -9.18
C ARG A 227 -5.49 -27.84 -9.93
N GLN A 228 -5.05 -28.17 -11.15
CA GLN A 228 -5.64 -29.27 -11.94
C GLN A 228 -5.17 -30.65 -11.51
N ALA A 229 -3.97 -30.79 -10.93
CA ALA A 229 -3.47 -32.05 -10.39
C ALA A 229 -4.08 -32.43 -9.02
N SER A 230 -4.85 -31.52 -8.42
CA SER A 230 -5.47 -31.68 -7.09
C SER A 230 -6.98 -32.00 -7.16
N ALA A 231 -7.51 -32.24 -8.36
CA ALA A 231 -8.90 -32.58 -8.64
C ALA A 231 -8.97 -33.92 -9.38
#